data_AF-A0AAW7MGY0-F1
#
_entry.id   AF-A0AAW7MGY0-F1
#
_cell.length_a   1.000
_cell.length_b   1.000
_cell.length_c   1.000
_cell.angle_alpha   90.00
_cell.angle_beta   90.00
_cell.angle_gamma   90.00
#
_symmetry.space_group_name_H-M   'P 1'
#
loop_
_entity.id
_entity.type
_entity.pdbx_description
1 polymer ?
#
loop_
_entity_poly.entity_id
_entity_poly.type
_entity_poly.pdbx_seq_one_letter_code
_entity_poly.pdbx_strand_id
1 'polypeptide(L)'
;MPVMKSAKLPVLSTTELRTLWRSFPDPAVRSVILEVVALREEIQRHAGVMRHISQLYLAIRATWREEVGGQLVGLEHLKALVNDELVRAGRFPGDR
;
A
#
# COMPACT_ATOMS: atom_id res chain seq x y z
N MET A 1 -11.15 16.30 -24.28
CA MET A 1 -9.82 15.65 -24.28
C MET A 1 -10.01 14.17 -24.02
N PRO A 2 -9.42 13.25 -24.80
CA PRO A 2 -9.56 11.82 -24.57
C PRO A 2 -8.73 11.40 -23.34
N VAL A 3 -9.38 10.72 -22.39
CA VAL A 3 -8.72 10.14 -21.22
C VAL A 3 -7.88 8.96 -21.71
N MET A 4 -6.56 9.11 -21.75
CA MET A 4 -5.65 8.02 -22.04
C MET A 4 -5.84 6.94 -20.97
N LYS A 5 -6.26 5.75 -21.39
CA LYS A 5 -6.25 4.56 -20.53
C LYS A 5 -4.83 4.42 -19.98
N SER A 6 -4.67 4.51 -18.67
CA SER A 6 -3.36 4.34 -18.01
C SER A 6 -2.86 2.94 -18.33
N ALA A 7 -1.93 2.82 -19.28
CA ALA A 7 -1.24 1.58 -19.54
C ALA A 7 -0.55 1.16 -18.24
N LYS A 8 -0.78 -0.09 -17.80
CA LYS A 8 -0.16 -0.63 -16.59
C LYS A 8 1.34 -0.76 -16.89
N LEU A 9 2.12 0.25 -16.49
CA LEU A 9 3.56 0.26 -16.71
C LEU A 9 4.19 -0.93 -15.93
N PRO A 10 5.16 -1.64 -16.52
CA PRO A 10 5.83 -2.72 -15.83
C PRO A 10 6.52 -2.20 -14.56
N VAL A 11 6.28 -2.86 -13.43
CA VAL A 11 6.94 -2.53 -12.17
C VAL A 11 8.37 -3.02 -12.24
N LEU A 12 9.32 -2.09 -12.43
CA LEU A 12 10.75 -2.40 -12.43
C LEU A 12 11.19 -2.90 -11.05
N SER A 13 12.05 -3.90 -10.99
CA SER A 13 12.76 -4.34 -9.78
C SER A 13 13.82 -3.34 -9.33
N THR A 14 14.31 -3.45 -8.09
CA THR A 14 15.43 -2.64 -7.59
C THR A 14 16.70 -2.83 -8.43
N THR A 15 16.91 -4.03 -8.98
CA THR A 15 18.04 -4.31 -9.87
C THR A 15 17.90 -3.56 -11.19
N GLU A 16 16.71 -3.55 -11.79
CA GLU A 16 16.45 -2.80 -13.03
C GLU A 16 16.54 -1.28 -12.81
N LEU A 17 16.03 -0.76 -11.69
CA LEU A 17 16.20 0.65 -11.32
C LEU A 17 17.68 1.02 -11.15
N ARG A 18 18.49 0.14 -10.55
CA ARG A 18 19.93 0.34 -10.40
C ARG A 18 20.63 0.35 -11.76
N THR A 19 20.22 -0.51 -12.69
CA THR A 19 20.73 -0.51 -14.06
C THR A 19 20.38 0.80 -14.75
N LEU A 20 19.14 1.29 -14.65
CA LEU A 20 18.74 2.58 -15.19
C LEU A 20 19.55 3.74 -14.60
N TRP A 21 19.73 3.76 -13.27
CA TRP A 21 20.52 4.79 -12.60
C TRP A 21 21.97 4.87 -13.11
N ARG A 22 22.56 3.72 -13.46
CA ARG A 22 23.91 3.63 -14.04
C ARG A 22 23.92 4.08 -15.51
N SER A 23 22.90 3.71 -16.29
CA SER A 23 22.81 4.03 -17.72
C SER A 23 22.49 5.48 -18.01
N PHE A 24 21.85 6.20 -17.08
CA PHE A 24 21.48 7.60 -17.24
C PHE A 24 22.27 8.48 -16.24
N PRO A 25 23.31 9.21 -16.69
CA PRO A 25 24.13 10.06 -15.82
C PRO A 25 23.46 11.39 -15.47
N ASP A 26 22.34 11.74 -16.13
CA ASP A 26 21.58 12.96 -15.86
C ASP A 26 21.17 13.04 -14.38
N PRO A 27 21.52 14.13 -13.65
CA PRO A 27 21.23 14.26 -12.23
C PRO A 27 19.73 14.25 -11.91
N ALA A 28 18.89 14.82 -12.77
CA ALA A 28 17.44 14.88 -12.54
C ALA A 28 16.83 13.48 -12.68
N VAL A 29 17.20 12.73 -13.72
CA VAL A 29 16.77 11.33 -13.89
C VAL A 29 17.18 10.47 -12.70
N ARG A 30 18.41 10.64 -12.21
CA ARG A 30 18.91 9.91 -11.03
C ARG A 30 18.14 10.25 -9.77
N SER A 31 17.80 11.52 -9.55
CA SER A 31 16.98 11.95 -8.40
C SER A 31 15.63 11.27 -8.41
N VAL A 32 14.93 11.29 -9.56
CA VAL A 32 13.61 10.65 -9.71
C VAL A 32 13.70 9.14 -9.44
N ILE A 33 14.74 8.46 -9.93
CA ILE A 33 14.93 7.02 -9.65
C ILE A 33 15.11 6.77 -8.15
N LEU A 34 15.89 7.61 -7.46
CA LEU A 34 16.10 7.49 -6.02
C LEU A 34 14.81 7.76 -5.22
N GLU A 35 14.04 8.77 -5.59
CA GLU A 35 12.73 9.03 -4.99
C GLU A 35 11.79 7.84 -5.14
N VAL A 36 11.75 7.20 -6.32
CA VAL A 36 10.96 5.98 -6.54
C VAL A 36 11.41 4.84 -5.62
N VAL A 37 12.71 4.65 -5.42
CA VAL A 37 13.24 3.63 -4.50
C VAL A 37 12.84 3.94 -3.06
N ALA A 38 13.02 5.18 -2.61
CA ALA A 38 12.68 5.61 -1.26
C ALA A 38 11.19 5.44 -0.95
N LEU A 39 10.32 5.85 -1.88
CA LEU A 39 8.87 5.68 -1.76
C LEU A 39 8.48 4.20 -1.66
N ARG A 40 9.12 3.32 -2.43
CA ARG A 40 8.84 1.88 -2.35
C ARG A 40 9.25 1.29 -1.01
N GLU A 41 10.40 1.69 -0.47
CA GLU A 41 10.83 1.25 0.85
C GLU A 41 9.88 1.75 1.95
N GLU A 42 9.39 2.98 1.85
CA GLU A 42 8.37 3.51 2.75
C GLU A 42 7.06 2.73 2.69
N ILE A 43 6.57 2.43 1.48
CA ILE A 43 5.37 1.60 1.29
C ILE A 43 5.55 0.22 1.93
N GLN A 44 6.72 -0.42 1.78
CA GLN A 44 7.00 -1.72 2.40
C GLN A 44 6.99 -1.63 3.93
N ARG A 45 7.58 -0.57 4.51
CA ARG A 45 7.55 -0.33 5.96
C ARG A 45 6.12 -0.17 6.47
N HIS A 46 5.30 0.62 5.78
CA HIS A 46 3.90 0.83 6.15
C HIS A 46 3.03 -0.43 5.98
N ALA A 47 3.33 -1.27 4.98
CA ALA A 47 2.59 -2.51 4.76
C ALA A 47 2.64 -3.47 5.96
N GLY A 48 3.76 -3.51 6.70
CA GLY A 48 3.88 -4.30 7.93
C GLY A 48 2.94 -3.81 9.04
N VAL A 49 2.91 -2.49 9.26
CA VAL A 49 2.03 -1.86 10.25
C VAL A 49 0.56 -2.07 9.90
N MET A 50 0.19 -1.88 8.63
CA MET A 50 -1.19 -2.07 8.16
C MET A 50 -1.67 -3.52 8.31
N ARG A 51 -0.78 -4.49 8.07
CA ARG A 51 -1.08 -5.91 8.32
C ARG A 51 -1.37 -6.15 9.80
N HIS A 52 -0.58 -5.55 10.69
CA HIS A 52 -0.78 -5.70 12.13
C HIS A 52 -2.10 -5.07 12.60
N ILE A 53 -2.42 -3.85 12.14
CA ILE A 53 -3.71 -3.20 12.43
C ILE A 53 -4.88 -4.07 11.92
N SER A 54 -4.75 -4.65 10.74
CA SER A 54 -5.79 -5.55 10.18
C SER A 54 -6.01 -6.80 11.04
N GLN A 55 -4.93 -7.37 11.59
CA GLN A 55 -5.02 -8.51 12.51
C GLN A 55 -5.72 -8.12 13.83
N LEU A 56 -5.37 -6.97 14.39
CA LEU A 56 -6.01 -6.44 15.60
C LEU A 56 -7.51 -6.19 15.37
N TYR A 57 -7.88 -5.61 14.23
CA TYR A 57 -9.28 -5.44 13.85
C TYR A 57 -10.04 -6.78 13.85
N LEU A 58 -9.46 -7.83 13.23
CA LEU A 58 -10.10 -9.15 13.18
C LEU A 58 -10.25 -9.78 14.58
N ALA A 59 -9.21 -9.67 15.42
CA ALA A 59 -9.24 -10.19 16.78
C ALA A 59 -10.30 -9.48 17.63
N ILE A 60 -10.29 -8.15 17.66
CA ILE A 60 -11.26 -7.35 18.43
C ILE A 60 -12.68 -7.63 17.94
N ARG A 61 -12.89 -7.74 16.62
CA ARG A 61 -14.20 -8.06 16.04
C ARG A 61 -14.70 -9.44 16.46
N ALA A 62 -13.83 -10.45 16.49
CA ALA A 62 -14.19 -11.80 16.92
C ALA A 62 -14.60 -11.80 18.39
N THR A 63 -13.74 -11.27 19.27
CA THR A 63 -14.01 -11.19 20.71
C THR A 63 -15.26 -10.37 21.03
N TRP A 64 -15.45 -9.21 20.39
CA TRP A 64 -16.66 -8.40 20.61
C TRP A 64 -17.93 -9.14 20.23
N ARG A 65 -17.92 -9.86 19.10
CA ARG A 65 -19.07 -10.61 18.64
C ARG A 65 -19.42 -11.75 19.60
N GLU A 66 -18.41 -12.41 20.17
CA GLU A 66 -18.59 -13.52 21.11
C GLU A 66 -19.06 -13.04 22.49
N GLU A 67 -18.45 -11.99 23.04
CA GLU A 67 -18.68 -11.56 24.43
C GLU A 67 -19.83 -10.56 24.58
N VAL A 68 -20.07 -9.70 23.59
CA VAL A 68 -21.02 -8.58 23.71
C VAL A 68 -22.14 -8.67 22.67
N GLY A 69 -21.79 -8.97 21.41
CA GLY A 69 -22.73 -8.93 20.30
C GLY A 69 -23.07 -7.50 19.82
N GLY A 70 -23.96 -7.39 18.83
CA GLY A 70 -24.34 -6.11 18.24
C GLY A 70 -23.26 -5.46 17.36
N GLN A 71 -23.50 -4.22 16.92
CA GLN A 71 -22.56 -3.44 16.11
C GLN A 71 -21.62 -2.61 16.98
N LEU A 72 -20.31 -2.70 16.71
CA LEU A 72 -19.30 -1.81 17.26
C LEU A 72 -18.88 -0.78 16.21
N VAL A 73 -19.47 0.42 16.28
CA VAL A 73 -19.27 1.49 15.27
C VAL A 73 -17.78 1.84 15.08
N GLY A 74 -17.00 1.84 16.17
CA GLY A 74 -15.56 2.10 16.10
C GLY A 74 -14.78 1.08 15.25
N LEU A 75 -15.20 -0.19 15.22
CA LEU A 75 -14.59 -1.20 14.36
C LEU A 75 -14.92 -0.96 12.88
N GLU A 76 -16.14 -0.50 12.56
CA GLU A 76 -16.49 -0.19 11.17
C GLU A 76 -15.73 1.04 10.66
N HIS A 77 -15.49 2.05 11.51
CA HIS A 77 -14.59 3.16 11.17
C HIS A 77 -13.14 2.67 10.96
N LEU A 78 -12.63 1.80 11.83
CA LEU A 78 -11.28 1.23 11.68
C LEU A 78 -11.16 0.44 10.37
N LYS A 79 -12.19 -0.35 10.03
CA LYS A 79 -12.25 -1.09 8.76
C LYS A 79 -12.22 -0.17 7.54
N ALA A 80 -12.94 0.95 7.58
CA ALA A 80 -12.91 1.94 6.50
C ALA A 80 -11.49 2.51 6.31
N LEU A 81 -10.85 2.94 7.41
CA LEU A 81 -9.48 3.46 7.39
C LEU A 81 -8.47 2.43 6.85
N VAL A 82 -8.59 1.16 7.26
CA VAL A 82 -7.74 0.07 6.75
C VAL A 82 -7.93 -0.13 5.25
N ASN A 83 -9.17 -0.10 4.77
CA ASN A 83 -9.46 -0.23 3.35
C ASN A 83 -8.91 0.95 2.54
N ASP A 84 -9.03 2.18 3.03
CA ASP A 84 -8.49 3.36 2.36
C ASP A 84 -6.97 3.29 2.21
N GLU A 85 -6.27 2.85 3.25
CA GLU A 85 -4.81 2.68 3.21
C GLU A 85 -4.38 1.52 2.30
N LEU A 86 -5.16 0.44 2.22
CA LEU A 86 -4.91 -0.63 1.24
C LEU A 86 -5.04 -0.11 -0.20
N VAL A 87 -6.09 0.67 -0.49
CA VAL A 87 -6.29 1.28 -1.81
C VAL A 87 -5.14 2.23 -2.16
N ARG A 88 -4.69 3.05 -1.21
CA ARG A 88 -3.50 3.92 -1.38
C ARG A 88 -2.23 3.13 -1.68
N ALA A 89 -2.07 1.96 -1.06
CA ALA A 89 -0.98 1.04 -1.34
C ALA A 89 -1.15 0.24 -2.64
N GLY A 90 -2.22 0.49 -3.43
CA GLY A 90 -2.51 -0.23 -4.66
C GLY A 90 -2.99 -1.68 -4.45
N ARG A 91 -3.42 -2.03 -3.23
CA ARG A 91 -4.04 -3.31 -2.88
C ARG A 91 -5.55 -3.13 -2.90
N PHE A 92 -6.28 -3.92 -3.68
CA PHE A 92 -7.73 -3.85 -3.70
C PHE A 92 -8.33 -4.79 -2.65
N PRO A 93 -9.44 -4.42 -2.00
CA PRO A 93 -10.17 -5.33 -1.12
C PRO A 93 -10.62 -6.56 -1.92
N GLY A 94 -10.11 -7.75 -1.55
CA GLY A 94 -10.47 -9.01 -2.21
C GLY A 94 -9.33 -9.74 -2.91
N ASP A 95 -8.13 -9.15 -3.03
CA ASP A 95 -6.93 -9.88 -3.43
C ASP A 95 -6.48 -10.81 -2.27
N ARG A 96 -7.04 -12.02 -2.23
CA ARG A 96 -6.55 -13.15 -1.45
C ARG A 96 -6.26 -14.32 -2.39
#